data_AF-A0AAU4AKP4-F1
#
_entry.id   AF-A0AAU4AKP4-F1
#
_cell.length_a   1.000
_cell.length_b   1.000
_cell.length_c   1.000
_cell.angle_alpha   90.00
_cell.angle_beta   90.00
_cell.angle_gamma   90.00
#
_symmetry.space_group_name_H-M   'P 1'
#
loop_
_entity.id
_entity.type
_entity.pdbx_description
1 polymer ?
#
loop_
_entity_poly.entity_id
_entity_poly.type
_entity_poly.pdbx_seq_one_letter_code
_entity_poly.pdbx_strand_id
1 'polypeptide(L)'
;MANDGIDRRAIERHVKEINKVYQQVAKKYPVTVPVQGRGFAMSAGVVGGGIEHDPELVRLLMVFGEETANYVGPEAFVELFGKSVEDVDVLAHALERDGLIQSSNTFGGSRYRITDDGRVELRRLGQLREDPAARHRYATDAFLRWLYTTAHDQRPVDPARFLTAVEAAFAGSDLTGTELHYALARLTHSGLVNEIGTEPKTVAITIDGIDCVLSGASVSDYLNRTRPGDYYSINGTNVVAGSQGSVVQNNHNGFDVSALRNFAAMVQQFAPSLGAEPDQQEQLVRDAQLLTEEADNPEPGRIRTAYERVMTGLRGITTASAGVVAVISQGEEAYRVFTGG
;
A
#
# COMPACT_ATOMS: atom_id res chain seq x y z
N MET A 1 22.81 38.25 28.20
CA MET A 1 22.68 36.77 28.11
C MET A 1 21.50 36.37 28.98
N ALA A 2 20.35 36.06 28.36
CA ALA A 2 19.14 35.66 29.06
C ALA A 2 19.06 34.13 29.08
N ASN A 3 18.94 33.54 30.27
CA ASN A 3 18.92 32.10 30.49
C ASN A 3 17.46 31.64 30.45
N ASP A 4 17.03 31.11 29.31
CA ASP A 4 15.67 30.64 29.08
C ASP A 4 15.55 29.21 29.64
N GLY A 5 15.23 29.11 30.92
CA GLY A 5 15.06 27.84 31.63
C GLY A 5 13.76 27.18 31.23
N ILE A 6 13.84 26.10 30.46
CA ILE A 6 12.72 25.24 30.07
C ILE A 6 11.87 24.91 31.31
N ASP A 7 10.61 25.35 31.31
CA ASP A 7 9.67 25.19 32.42
C ASP A 7 9.22 23.72 32.52
N ARG A 8 9.97 22.94 33.29
CA ARG A 8 9.70 21.51 33.58
C ARG A 8 8.27 21.25 34.07
N ARG A 9 7.62 22.23 34.71
CA ARG A 9 6.23 22.08 35.19
C ARG A 9 5.19 22.13 34.07
N ALA A 10 5.52 22.74 32.94
CA ALA A 10 4.66 22.71 31.74
C ALA A 10 4.75 21.34 31.05
N ILE A 11 5.96 20.78 30.96
CA ILE A 11 6.21 19.47 30.35
C ILE A 11 5.52 18.35 31.16
N GLU A 12 5.65 18.34 32.48
CA GLU A 12 4.98 17.34 33.33
C GLU A 12 3.44 17.40 33.24
N ARG A 13 2.88 18.60 33.04
CA ARG A 13 1.44 18.78 32.82
C ARG A 13 1.01 18.17 31.50
N HIS A 14 1.75 18.41 30.42
CA HIS A 14 1.43 17.82 29.12
C HIS A 14 1.60 16.29 29.10
N VAL A 15 2.62 15.74 29.75
CA VAL A 15 2.77 14.27 29.87
C VAL A 15 1.60 13.64 30.63
N LYS A 16 1.09 14.31 31.67
CA LYS A 16 -0.10 13.85 32.40
C LYS A 16 -1.37 13.93 31.55
N GLU A 17 -1.56 14.98 30.77
CA GLU A 17 -2.70 15.10 29.85
C GLU A 17 -2.66 14.04 28.76
N ILE A 18 -1.49 13.80 28.16
CA ILE A 18 -1.28 12.77 27.15
C ILE A 18 -1.65 11.38 27.72
N ASN A 19 -1.12 11.04 28.90
CA ASN A 19 -1.45 9.76 29.55
C ASN A 19 -2.94 9.62 29.88
N LYS A 20 -3.60 10.71 30.27
CA LYS A 20 -5.04 10.71 30.56
C LYS A 20 -5.86 10.48 29.29
N VAL A 21 -5.45 11.06 28.16
CA VAL A 21 -6.08 10.84 26.86
C VAL A 21 -5.87 9.39 26.40
N TYR A 22 -4.65 8.84 26.52
CA TYR A 22 -4.39 7.42 26.21
C TYR A 22 -5.23 6.46 27.06
N GLN A 23 -5.39 6.74 28.36
CA GLN A 23 -6.24 5.92 29.23
C GLN A 23 -7.74 6.02 28.89
N GLN A 24 -8.21 7.20 28.48
CA GLN A 24 -9.59 7.36 28.02
C GLN A 24 -9.85 6.66 26.68
N VAL A 25 -8.87 6.68 25.77
CA VAL A 25 -8.94 5.97 24.48
C VAL A 25 -8.89 4.46 24.69
N ALA A 26 -8.03 3.95 25.58
CA ALA A 26 -7.95 2.53 25.94
C ALA A 26 -9.22 2.01 26.63
N LYS A 27 -9.95 2.86 27.37
CA LYS A 27 -11.28 2.53 27.92
C LYS A 27 -12.39 2.55 26.87
N LYS A 28 -12.31 3.45 25.90
CA LYS A 28 -13.34 3.63 24.84
C LYS A 28 -13.21 2.59 23.73
N TYR A 29 -11.99 2.08 23.50
CA TYR A 29 -11.67 0.99 22.58
C TYR A 29 -10.84 -0.04 23.33
N PRO A 30 -11.47 -0.98 24.08
CA PRO A 30 -10.71 -2.06 24.67
C PRO A 30 -10.04 -2.84 23.55
N VAL A 31 -8.71 -2.81 23.51
CA VAL A 31 -7.95 -3.68 22.63
C VAL A 31 -8.19 -5.09 23.12
N THR A 32 -9.14 -5.79 22.51
CA THR A 32 -9.23 -7.24 22.57
C THR A 32 -7.99 -7.78 21.87
N VAL A 33 -6.93 -7.96 22.65
CA VAL A 33 -5.81 -8.81 22.25
C VAL A 33 -6.44 -10.21 22.11
N PRO A 34 -6.49 -10.82 20.92
CA PRO A 34 -6.80 -12.22 20.84
C PRO A 34 -5.73 -12.92 21.69
N VAL A 35 -6.17 -13.69 22.69
CA VAL A 35 -5.31 -14.63 23.39
C VAL A 35 -4.95 -15.72 22.37
N GLN A 36 -4.01 -15.40 21.48
CA GLN A 36 -3.23 -16.38 20.74
C GLN A 36 -2.43 -17.13 21.80
N GLY A 37 -2.73 -18.41 21.96
CA GLY A 37 -1.96 -19.28 22.83
C GLY A 37 -0.48 -19.16 22.50
N ARG A 38 0.35 -18.97 23.55
CA ARG A 38 1.83 -19.05 23.54
C ARG A 38 2.46 -18.85 22.16
N GLY A 39 2.51 -17.59 21.72
CA GLY A 39 3.21 -17.20 20.51
C GLY A 39 4.73 -17.33 20.69
N PHE A 40 5.33 -17.95 19.69
CA PHE A 40 6.75 -18.08 19.39
C PHE A 40 7.53 -16.79 19.68
N ALA A 41 8.72 -16.93 20.26
CA ALA A 41 9.63 -15.82 20.49
C ALA A 41 10.07 -15.24 19.14
N MET A 42 9.62 -14.03 18.83
CA MET A 42 10.08 -13.29 17.66
C MET A 42 11.55 -12.92 17.86
N SER A 43 12.44 -13.52 17.07
CA SER A 43 13.82 -13.08 17.00
C SER A 43 13.94 -11.82 16.15
N ALA A 44 14.58 -10.82 16.73
CA ALA A 44 14.82 -9.52 16.12
C ALA A 44 15.78 -9.62 14.94
N GLY A 45 15.30 -9.25 13.75
CA GLY A 45 16.10 -9.07 12.55
C GLY A 45 15.26 -9.09 11.28
N VAL A 46 14.76 -7.92 10.85
CA VAL A 46 14.13 -7.66 9.54
C VAL A 46 12.83 -8.45 9.27
N VAL A 47 11.69 -7.80 9.54
CA VAL A 47 10.34 -8.16 9.04
C VAL A 47 9.93 -9.62 9.31
N GLY A 48 9.37 -9.86 10.51
CA GLY A 48 8.66 -11.06 10.99
C GLY A 48 8.31 -12.16 9.99
N GLY A 49 9.32 -12.84 9.45
CA GLY A 49 9.19 -14.06 8.67
C GLY A 49 9.56 -15.24 9.56
N GLY A 50 8.83 -16.36 9.43
CA GLY A 50 9.25 -17.60 10.08
C GLY A 50 10.57 -18.12 9.46
N ILE A 51 11.05 -19.25 9.96
CA ILE A 51 12.33 -19.83 9.52
C ILE A 51 12.36 -20.18 8.02
N GLU A 52 11.22 -20.20 7.31
CA GLU A 52 11.12 -20.55 5.88
C GLU A 52 12.01 -19.73 4.94
N HIS A 53 12.45 -18.55 5.36
CA HIS A 53 13.34 -17.67 4.58
C HIS A 53 14.83 -17.87 4.88
N ASP A 54 15.16 -18.62 5.94
CA ASP A 54 16.53 -19.00 6.25
C ASP A 54 16.78 -20.44 5.77
N PRO A 55 17.47 -20.62 4.64
CA PRO A 55 17.67 -21.94 4.08
C PRO A 55 18.54 -22.84 4.96
N GLU A 56 19.44 -22.28 5.76
CA GLU A 56 20.34 -23.07 6.61
C GLU A 56 19.58 -23.61 7.82
N LEU A 57 18.75 -22.78 8.46
CA LEU A 57 17.90 -23.22 9.57
C LEU A 57 16.89 -24.30 9.12
N VAL A 58 16.26 -24.12 7.95
CA VAL A 58 15.30 -25.10 7.45
C VAL A 58 15.98 -26.42 7.08
N ARG A 59 17.14 -26.36 6.39
CA ARG A 59 17.90 -27.58 6.04
C ARG A 59 18.34 -28.32 7.30
N LEU A 60 18.79 -27.61 8.33
CA LEU A 60 19.17 -28.23 9.60
C LEU A 60 17.98 -28.93 10.27
N LEU A 61 16.83 -28.25 10.34
CA LEU A 61 15.61 -28.83 10.89
C LEU A 61 15.15 -30.06 10.10
N MET A 62 15.30 -30.05 8.77
CA MET A 62 14.98 -31.21 7.91
C MET A 62 15.89 -32.40 8.19
N VAL A 63 17.20 -32.19 8.27
CA VAL A 63 18.17 -33.25 8.60
C VAL A 63 17.83 -33.88 9.96
N PHE A 64 17.54 -33.06 10.97
CA PHE A 64 17.12 -33.58 12.29
C PHE A 64 15.74 -34.24 12.28
N GLY A 65 14.89 -33.91 11.32
CA GLY A 65 13.55 -34.47 11.16
C GLY A 65 13.50 -35.82 10.44
N GLU A 66 14.44 -36.08 9.55
CA GLU A 66 14.56 -37.34 8.80
C GLU A 66 15.07 -38.48 9.68
N GLU A 67 15.87 -38.17 10.69
CA GLU A 67 16.40 -39.17 11.59
C GLU A 67 15.32 -39.69 12.56
N THR A 68 15.15 -41.01 12.61
CA THR A 68 14.22 -41.66 13.57
C THR A 68 14.83 -41.81 14.96
N ALA A 69 16.12 -41.49 15.11
CA ALA A 69 16.81 -41.53 16.40
C ALA A 69 16.24 -40.49 17.37
N ASN A 70 16.24 -40.82 18.66
CA ASN A 70 15.79 -39.89 19.69
C ASN A 70 16.70 -38.66 19.82
N TYR A 71 17.94 -38.76 19.37
CA TYR A 71 18.94 -37.69 19.40
C TYR A 71 19.88 -37.85 18.21
N VAL A 72 20.10 -36.76 17.48
CA VAL A 72 20.94 -36.64 16.29
C VAL A 72 22.13 -35.75 16.63
N GLY A 73 23.34 -36.17 16.27
CA GLY A 73 24.51 -35.30 16.42
C GLY A 73 24.70 -34.39 15.20
N PRO A 74 25.64 -33.43 15.26
CA PRO A 74 25.89 -32.50 14.18
C PRO A 74 26.54 -33.15 12.95
N GLU A 75 27.04 -34.39 13.07
CA GLU A 75 27.89 -35.05 12.07
C GLU A 75 27.20 -35.19 10.71
N ALA A 76 25.91 -35.57 10.71
CA ALA A 76 25.14 -35.73 9.47
C ALA A 76 25.03 -34.42 8.68
N PHE A 77 24.84 -33.29 9.36
CA PHE A 77 24.75 -31.98 8.72
C PHE A 77 26.12 -31.46 8.28
N VAL A 78 27.16 -31.68 9.11
CA VAL A 78 28.55 -31.35 8.79
C VAL A 78 29.01 -32.09 7.54
N GLU A 79 28.72 -33.39 7.44
CA GLU A 79 29.08 -34.22 6.29
C GLU A 79 28.34 -33.77 5.02
N LEU A 80 27.04 -33.46 5.13
CA LEU A 80 26.21 -33.11 3.98
C LEU A 80 26.46 -31.70 3.44
N PHE A 81 26.78 -30.73 4.31
CA PHE A 81 26.90 -29.32 3.94
C PHE A 81 28.30 -28.72 4.15
N GLY A 82 29.26 -29.50 4.66
CA GLY A 82 30.65 -29.07 4.84
C GLY A 82 30.84 -27.95 5.87
N LYS A 83 29.90 -27.80 6.81
CA LYS A 83 29.90 -26.75 7.85
C LYS A 83 30.75 -27.16 9.06
N SER A 84 31.21 -26.20 9.85
CA SER A 84 31.88 -26.53 11.11
C SER A 84 30.85 -26.96 12.16
N VAL A 85 31.27 -27.73 13.16
CA VAL A 85 30.41 -28.09 14.30
C VAL A 85 29.94 -26.85 15.06
N GLU A 86 30.79 -25.83 15.17
CA GLU A 86 30.43 -24.56 15.82
C GLU A 86 29.30 -23.83 15.09
N ASP A 87 29.31 -23.82 13.75
CA ASP A 87 28.22 -23.22 12.96
C ASP A 87 26.90 -23.99 13.16
N VAL A 88 26.97 -25.32 13.24
CA VAL A 88 25.80 -26.16 13.51
C VAL A 88 25.23 -25.87 14.90
N ASP A 89 26.08 -25.71 15.90
CA ASP A 89 25.65 -25.39 17.26
C ASP A 89 24.99 -23.99 17.33
N VAL A 90 25.46 -23.02 16.55
CA VAL A 90 24.83 -21.69 16.43
C VAL A 90 23.43 -21.78 15.81
N LEU A 91 23.30 -22.51 14.70
CA LEU A 91 22.01 -22.72 14.03
C LEU A 91 21.04 -23.52 14.92
N ALA A 92 21.55 -24.56 15.60
CA ALA A 92 20.78 -25.35 16.54
C ALA A 92 20.30 -24.52 17.73
N HIS A 93 21.11 -23.59 18.23
CA HIS A 93 20.68 -22.68 19.28
C HIS A 93 19.53 -21.77 18.84
N ALA A 94 19.53 -21.31 17.59
CA ALA A 94 18.42 -20.54 17.03
C ALA A 94 17.13 -21.39 16.96
N LEU A 95 17.21 -22.63 16.47
CA LEU A 95 16.08 -23.56 16.44
C LEU A 95 15.57 -23.94 17.84
N GLU A 96 16.46 -24.06 18.82
CA GLU A 96 16.12 -24.36 20.21
C GLU A 96 15.42 -23.18 20.89
N ARG A 97 15.91 -21.95 20.67
CA ARG A 97 15.26 -20.73 21.13
C ARG A 97 13.82 -20.62 20.61
N ASP A 98 13.60 -21.05 19.38
CA ASP A 98 12.29 -21.04 18.73
C ASP A 98 11.43 -22.26 19.12
N GLY A 99 11.95 -23.14 19.98
CA GLY A 99 11.25 -24.31 20.53
C GLY A 99 11.14 -25.50 19.59
N LEU A 100 11.82 -25.47 18.44
CA LEU A 100 11.71 -26.47 17.37
C LEU A 100 12.58 -27.70 17.65
N ILE A 101 13.66 -27.53 18.39
CA ILE A 101 14.55 -28.61 18.82
C ILE A 101 14.88 -28.50 20.31
N GLN A 102 15.45 -29.56 20.86
CA GLN A 102 15.96 -29.64 22.22
C GLN A 102 17.40 -30.14 22.18
N SER A 103 18.32 -29.38 22.76
CA SER A 103 19.72 -29.80 22.89
C SER A 103 19.94 -30.68 24.13
N SER A 104 20.93 -31.57 24.03
CA SER A 104 21.43 -32.40 25.12
C SER A 104 22.95 -32.49 24.98
N ASN A 105 23.66 -31.89 25.92
CA ASN A 105 25.12 -31.95 25.94
C ASN A 105 25.55 -33.26 26.59
N THR A 106 26.28 -34.08 25.83
CA THR A 106 26.83 -35.35 26.32
C THR A 106 28.35 -35.30 26.31
N PHE A 107 29.01 -36.26 26.98
CA PHE A 107 30.48 -36.40 26.92
C PHE A 107 31.03 -36.60 25.49
N GLY A 108 30.17 -36.97 24.53
CA GLY A 108 30.51 -37.12 23.11
C GLY A 108 30.13 -35.94 22.23
N GLY A 109 29.73 -34.79 22.79
CA GLY A 109 29.30 -33.61 22.05
C GLY A 109 27.81 -33.28 22.20
N SER A 110 27.40 -32.21 21.52
CA SER A 110 26.02 -31.72 21.45
C SER A 110 25.15 -32.70 20.68
N ARG A 111 23.98 -33.03 21.22
CA ARG A 111 22.97 -33.86 20.54
C ARG A 111 21.63 -33.16 20.52
N TYR A 112 20.88 -33.37 19.46
CA TYR A 112 19.66 -32.62 19.15
C TYR A 112 18.48 -33.55 18.97
N ARG A 113 17.34 -33.18 19.54
CA ARG A 113 16.06 -33.88 19.36
C ARG A 113 15.03 -32.90 18.82
N ILE A 114 14.30 -33.29 17.79
CA ILE A 114 13.15 -32.49 17.33
C ILE A 114 12.00 -32.54 18.34
N THR A 115 11.43 -31.38 18.66
CA THR A 115 10.26 -31.28 19.54
C THR A 115 8.98 -31.60 18.76
N ASP A 116 7.85 -31.71 19.46
CA ASP A 116 6.55 -31.86 18.79
C ASP A 116 6.22 -30.63 17.93
N ASP A 117 6.56 -29.43 18.39
CA ASP A 117 6.41 -28.18 17.64
C ASP A 117 7.31 -28.18 16.40
N GLY A 118 8.56 -28.66 16.51
CA GLY A 118 9.46 -28.84 15.36
C GLY A 118 8.90 -29.78 14.30
N ARG A 119 8.22 -30.87 14.71
CA ARG A 119 7.55 -31.80 13.78
C ARG A 119 6.35 -31.16 13.08
N VAL A 120 5.56 -30.35 13.80
CA VAL A 120 4.47 -29.58 13.21
C VAL A 120 5.02 -28.59 12.19
N GLU A 121 6.13 -27.92 12.53
CA GLU A 121 6.79 -26.96 11.67
C GLU A 121 7.37 -27.61 10.42
N LEU A 122 7.98 -28.80 10.52
CA LEU A 122 8.42 -29.57 9.36
C LEU A 122 7.27 -29.91 8.41
N ARG A 123 6.08 -30.26 8.95
CA ARG A 123 4.90 -30.49 8.13
C ARG A 123 4.45 -29.20 7.43
N ARG A 124 4.45 -28.06 8.14
CA ARG A 124 4.12 -26.74 7.55
C ARG A 124 5.10 -26.39 6.42
N LEU A 125 6.39 -26.57 6.65
CA LEU A 125 7.44 -26.33 5.65
C LEU A 125 7.29 -27.27 4.45
N GLY A 126 6.96 -28.54 4.66
CA GLY A 126 6.63 -29.48 3.59
C GLY A 126 5.46 -28.99 2.73
N GLN A 127 4.39 -28.50 3.35
CA GLN A 127 3.25 -27.91 2.64
C GLN A 127 3.64 -26.64 1.86
N LEU A 128 4.48 -25.78 2.44
CA LEU A 128 4.97 -24.57 1.77
C LEU A 128 5.88 -24.88 0.57
N ARG A 129 6.67 -25.96 0.64
CA ARG A 129 7.48 -26.44 -0.49
C ARG A 129 6.61 -26.91 -1.66
N GLU A 130 5.43 -27.41 -1.38
CA GLU A 130 4.49 -27.91 -2.39
C GLU A 130 3.51 -26.84 -2.89
N ASP A 131 3.38 -25.70 -2.20
CA ASP A 131 2.50 -24.58 -2.57
C ASP A 131 3.16 -23.68 -3.63
N PRO A 132 2.72 -23.73 -4.91
CA PRO A 132 3.32 -22.91 -5.97
C PRO A 132 3.06 -21.42 -5.74
N ALA A 133 1.92 -21.05 -5.15
CA ALA A 133 1.57 -19.65 -4.93
C ALA A 133 2.42 -19.02 -3.83
N ALA A 134 2.74 -19.76 -2.76
CA ALA A 134 3.70 -19.31 -1.75
C ALA A 134 5.10 -19.13 -2.36
N ARG A 135 5.56 -20.12 -3.12
CA ARG A 135 6.88 -20.08 -3.76
C ARG A 135 7.03 -18.94 -4.75
N HIS A 136 6.02 -18.68 -5.58
CA HIS A 136 6.04 -17.56 -6.52
C HIS A 136 6.03 -16.19 -5.84
N ARG A 137 5.25 -16.03 -4.75
CA ARG A 137 5.26 -14.80 -3.94
C ARG A 137 6.64 -14.57 -3.35
N TYR A 138 7.21 -15.59 -2.71
CA TYR A 138 8.56 -15.50 -2.16
C TYR A 138 9.60 -15.19 -3.23
N ALA A 139 9.60 -15.91 -4.36
CA ALA A 139 10.55 -15.69 -5.44
C ALA A 139 10.50 -14.25 -5.98
N THR A 140 9.30 -13.67 -6.07
CA THR A 140 9.11 -12.28 -6.49
C THR A 140 9.75 -11.29 -5.51
N ASP A 141 9.46 -11.45 -4.21
CA ASP A 141 9.98 -10.58 -3.16
C ASP A 141 11.51 -10.75 -2.97
N ALA A 142 11.98 -11.98 -2.94
CA ALA A 142 13.39 -12.33 -2.77
C ALA A 142 14.25 -11.83 -3.94
N PHE A 143 13.78 -12.02 -5.18
CA PHE A 143 14.49 -11.55 -6.36
C PHE A 143 14.60 -10.02 -6.40
N LEU A 144 13.52 -9.30 -6.07
CA LEU A 144 13.55 -7.84 -6.03
C LEU A 144 14.50 -7.33 -4.94
N ARG A 145 14.51 -7.96 -3.76
CA ARG A 145 15.45 -7.63 -2.67
C ARG A 145 16.90 -7.91 -3.07
N TRP A 146 17.16 -9.02 -3.76
CA TRP A 146 18.48 -9.36 -4.28
C TRP A 146 18.96 -8.36 -5.34
N LEU A 147 18.06 -7.89 -6.22
CA LEU A 147 18.40 -6.82 -7.17
C LEU A 147 18.79 -5.53 -6.46
N TYR A 148 18.06 -5.17 -5.39
CA TYR A 148 18.41 -4.00 -4.59
C TYR A 148 19.79 -4.14 -3.94
N THR A 149 20.09 -5.28 -3.30
CA THR A 149 21.41 -5.47 -2.66
C THR A 149 22.56 -5.50 -3.68
N THR A 150 22.33 -6.09 -4.85
CA THR A 150 23.35 -6.29 -5.89
C THR A 150 23.54 -5.07 -6.81
N ALA A 151 22.48 -4.31 -7.07
CA ALA A 151 22.43 -3.28 -8.11
C ALA A 151 21.41 -2.16 -7.82
N HIS A 152 21.40 -1.61 -6.59
CA HIS A 152 20.61 -0.42 -6.25
C HIS A 152 20.95 0.82 -7.09
N ASP A 153 22.10 0.82 -7.76
CA ASP A 153 22.54 1.84 -8.72
C ASP A 153 21.87 1.70 -10.12
N GLN A 154 20.88 0.81 -10.25
CA GLN A 154 20.11 0.55 -11.47
C GLN A 154 20.98 0.03 -12.64
N ARG A 155 22.17 -0.51 -12.35
CA ARG A 155 22.98 -1.15 -13.37
C ARG A 155 22.30 -2.43 -13.89
N PRO A 156 22.42 -2.76 -15.19
CA PRO A 156 21.88 -4.01 -15.71
C PRO A 156 22.58 -5.22 -15.08
N VAL A 157 21.81 -6.22 -14.65
CA VAL A 157 22.29 -7.47 -14.07
C VAL A 157 21.68 -8.67 -14.81
N ASP A 158 22.49 -9.72 -14.98
CA ASP A 158 22.00 -11.02 -15.44
C ASP A 158 21.13 -11.68 -14.33
N PRO A 159 19.82 -11.86 -14.56
CA PRO A 159 18.93 -12.42 -13.56
C PRO A 159 19.26 -13.87 -13.20
N ALA A 160 19.93 -14.63 -14.08
CA ALA A 160 20.28 -16.03 -13.80
C ALA A 160 21.24 -16.17 -12.60
N ARG A 161 22.01 -15.12 -12.28
CA ARG A 161 22.89 -15.07 -11.12
C ARG A 161 22.14 -15.18 -9.79
N PHE A 162 20.87 -14.80 -9.76
CA PHE A 162 20.03 -14.95 -8.57
C PHE A 162 19.94 -16.41 -8.11
N LEU A 163 19.85 -17.38 -9.04
CA LEU A 163 19.68 -18.80 -8.67
C LEU A 163 20.89 -19.39 -7.93
N THR A 164 22.02 -18.69 -7.92
CA THR A 164 23.21 -19.06 -7.13
C THR A 164 23.30 -18.34 -5.78
N ALA A 165 22.41 -17.39 -5.52
CA ALA A 165 22.36 -16.63 -4.29
C ALA A 165 21.69 -17.45 -3.17
N VAL A 166 22.05 -17.17 -1.92
CA VAL A 166 21.48 -17.87 -0.75
C VAL A 166 19.97 -17.58 -0.65
N GLU A 167 19.55 -16.40 -1.07
CA GLU A 167 18.17 -15.95 -1.11
C GLU A 167 17.31 -16.71 -2.13
N ALA A 168 17.92 -17.46 -3.05
CA ALA A 168 17.21 -18.29 -4.02
C ALA A 168 16.81 -19.67 -3.45
N ALA A 169 16.50 -19.72 -2.15
CA ALA A 169 15.95 -20.90 -1.49
C ALA A 169 14.76 -20.52 -0.62
N PHE A 170 13.74 -21.38 -0.60
CA PHE A 170 12.51 -21.22 0.16
C PHE A 170 12.10 -22.52 0.81
N ALA A 171 11.77 -22.47 2.10
CA ALA A 171 11.37 -23.61 2.89
C ALA A 171 12.32 -24.81 2.66
N GLY A 172 13.64 -24.56 2.65
CA GLY A 172 14.67 -25.59 2.51
C GLY A 172 14.91 -26.14 1.10
N SER A 173 14.24 -25.61 0.09
CA SER A 173 14.42 -26.03 -1.32
C SER A 173 14.78 -24.86 -2.21
N ASP A 174 15.68 -25.10 -3.16
CA ASP A 174 16.12 -24.08 -4.09
C ASP A 174 14.99 -23.66 -5.03
N LEU A 175 14.99 -22.40 -5.43
CA LEU A 175 14.10 -21.87 -6.45
C LEU A 175 14.57 -22.34 -7.83
N THR A 176 13.61 -22.59 -8.70
CA THR A 176 13.84 -23.07 -10.06
C THR A 176 13.92 -21.90 -11.04
N GLY A 177 14.51 -22.16 -12.22
CA GLY A 177 14.52 -21.18 -13.31
C GLY A 177 13.12 -20.77 -13.76
N THR A 178 12.13 -21.66 -13.69
CA THR A 178 10.73 -21.35 -14.02
C THR A 178 10.13 -20.35 -13.04
N GLU A 179 10.43 -20.50 -11.74
CA GLU A 179 9.97 -19.56 -10.70
C GLU A 179 10.61 -18.19 -10.86
N LEU A 180 11.89 -18.14 -11.22
CA LEU A 180 12.56 -16.89 -11.58
C LEU A 180 11.93 -16.23 -12.80
N HIS A 181 11.60 -16.98 -13.85
CA HIS A 181 10.92 -16.44 -15.03
C HIS A 181 9.55 -15.85 -14.67
N TYR A 182 8.80 -16.51 -13.78
CA TYR A 182 7.52 -15.99 -13.29
C TYR A 182 7.70 -14.70 -12.49
N ALA A 183 8.67 -14.67 -11.57
CA ALA A 183 9.01 -13.48 -10.79
C ALA A 183 9.40 -12.31 -11.68
N LEU A 184 10.26 -12.54 -12.68
CA LEU A 184 10.66 -11.55 -13.68
C LEU A 184 9.45 -11.00 -14.44
N ALA A 185 8.62 -11.88 -15.01
CA ALA A 185 7.43 -11.47 -15.75
C ALA A 185 6.49 -10.61 -14.88
N ARG A 186 6.32 -10.99 -13.60
CA ARG A 186 5.49 -10.24 -12.66
C ARG A 186 6.08 -8.86 -12.35
N LEU A 187 7.37 -8.78 -12.05
CA LEU A 187 8.04 -7.53 -11.69
C LEU A 187 8.11 -6.56 -12.86
N THR A 188 8.43 -7.06 -14.05
CA THR A 188 8.42 -6.28 -15.30
C THR A 188 7.03 -5.75 -15.59
N HIS A 189 6.00 -6.60 -15.50
CA HIS A 189 4.61 -6.17 -15.69
C HIS A 189 4.17 -5.10 -14.69
N SER A 190 4.68 -5.14 -13.46
CA SER A 190 4.40 -4.15 -12.42
C SER A 190 5.25 -2.87 -12.50
N GLY A 191 6.20 -2.77 -13.42
CA GLY A 191 7.09 -1.60 -13.56
C GLY A 191 8.18 -1.49 -12.48
N LEU A 192 8.38 -2.52 -11.66
CA LEU A 192 9.38 -2.55 -10.60
C LEU A 192 10.78 -2.92 -11.12
N VAL A 193 10.83 -3.56 -12.29
CA VAL A 193 12.06 -3.98 -12.97
C VAL A 193 11.90 -3.71 -14.46
N ASN A 194 12.97 -3.27 -15.12
CA ASN A 194 13.02 -3.09 -16.56
C ASN A 194 13.90 -4.15 -17.22
N GLU A 195 13.41 -4.77 -18.30
CA GLU A 195 14.23 -5.58 -19.18
C GLU A 195 15.09 -4.69 -20.08
N ILE A 196 16.40 -4.92 -20.07
CA ILE A 196 17.36 -4.24 -20.92
C ILE A 196 17.80 -5.26 -21.98
N GLY A 197 17.43 -4.98 -23.22
CA GLY A 197 17.49 -5.90 -24.37
C GLY A 197 18.88 -6.27 -24.89
N THR A 198 19.88 -6.36 -24.01
CA THR A 198 21.19 -6.92 -24.32
C THR A 198 21.17 -8.43 -24.11
N GLU A 199 21.95 -9.19 -24.88
CA GLU A 199 22.12 -10.63 -24.68
C GLU A 199 23.42 -10.89 -23.90
N PRO A 200 23.41 -11.66 -22.79
CA PRO A 200 22.24 -12.28 -22.15
C PRO A 200 21.27 -11.24 -21.58
N LYS A 201 19.96 -11.55 -21.61
CA LYS A 201 18.90 -10.64 -21.13
C LYS A 201 19.25 -10.09 -19.76
N THR A 202 19.50 -8.80 -19.68
CA THR A 202 19.78 -8.13 -18.42
C THR A 202 18.54 -7.40 -17.91
N VAL A 203 18.49 -7.20 -16.61
CA VAL A 203 17.41 -6.44 -15.97
C VAL A 203 17.98 -5.39 -15.04
N ALA A 204 17.26 -4.27 -14.89
CA ALA A 204 17.60 -3.23 -13.93
C ALA A 204 16.39 -2.96 -13.03
N ILE A 205 16.65 -2.80 -11.73
CA ILE A 205 15.64 -2.35 -10.77
C ILE A 205 15.25 -0.90 -11.10
N THR A 206 13.97 -0.57 -11.01
CA THR A 206 13.48 0.81 -11.21
C THR A 206 13.47 1.58 -9.90
N ILE A 207 13.20 2.89 -9.95
CA ILE A 207 13.01 3.71 -8.74
C ILE A 207 11.83 3.15 -7.92
N ASP A 208 10.72 2.82 -8.57
CA ASP A 208 9.55 2.21 -7.90
C ASP A 208 9.90 0.85 -7.27
N GLY A 209 10.78 0.08 -7.91
CA GLY A 209 11.31 -1.17 -7.37
C GLY A 209 12.14 -0.95 -6.10
N ILE A 210 12.98 0.09 -6.09
CA ILE A 210 13.76 0.50 -4.91
C ILE A 210 12.82 0.92 -3.77
N ASP A 211 11.83 1.76 -4.07
CA ASP A 211 10.84 2.22 -3.08
C ASP A 211 10.01 1.06 -2.51
N CYS A 212 9.67 0.08 -3.35
CA CYS A 212 9.02 -1.15 -2.92
C CYS A 212 9.87 -1.89 -1.86
N VAL A 213 11.17 -2.08 -2.11
CA VAL A 213 12.07 -2.76 -1.16
C VAL A 213 12.23 -1.95 0.12
N LEU A 214 12.42 -0.63 0.01
CA LEU A 214 12.59 0.27 1.15
C LEU A 214 11.32 0.38 2.02
N SER A 215 10.14 0.14 1.45
CA SER A 215 8.88 0.12 2.20
C SER A 215 8.79 -1.03 3.22
N GLY A 216 9.65 -2.05 3.09
CA GLY A 216 9.64 -3.26 3.91
C GLY A 216 8.41 -4.17 3.69
N ALA A 217 7.57 -3.85 2.71
CA ALA A 217 6.37 -4.61 2.36
C ALA A 217 6.69 -5.76 1.38
N SER A 218 5.75 -6.70 1.26
CA SER A 218 5.74 -7.59 0.09
C SER A 218 5.43 -6.79 -1.18
N VAL A 219 5.85 -7.29 -2.34
CA VAL A 219 5.54 -6.66 -3.64
C VAL A 219 4.03 -6.55 -3.83
N SER A 220 3.27 -7.55 -3.40
CA SER A 220 1.80 -7.51 -3.50
C SER A 220 1.20 -6.42 -2.62
N ASP A 221 1.65 -6.28 -1.37
CA ASP A 221 1.15 -5.25 -0.45
C ASP A 221 1.57 -3.85 -0.86
N TYR A 222 2.75 -3.71 -1.46
CA TYR A 222 3.20 -2.44 -2.03
C TYR A 222 2.31 -2.04 -3.20
N LEU A 223 2.11 -2.93 -4.17
CA LEU A 223 1.28 -2.68 -5.34
C LEU A 223 -0.19 -2.42 -4.98
N ASN A 224 -0.72 -3.10 -3.96
CA ASN A 224 -2.08 -2.85 -3.48
C ASN A 224 -2.25 -1.49 -2.80
N ARG A 225 -1.16 -0.91 -2.25
CA ARG A 225 -1.17 0.43 -1.66
C ARG A 225 -0.99 1.55 -2.69
N THR A 226 -0.16 1.31 -3.70
CA THR A 226 0.12 2.30 -4.76
C THR A 226 -0.91 2.30 -5.88
N ARG A 227 -1.67 1.22 -6.07
CA ARG A 227 -2.84 1.22 -6.96
C ARG A 227 -3.97 2.00 -6.27
N PRO A 228 -4.50 3.07 -6.90
CA PRO A 228 -5.75 3.68 -6.43
C PRO A 228 -6.81 2.58 -6.40
N GLY A 229 -7.35 2.28 -5.22
CA GLY A 229 -8.47 1.35 -5.12
C GLY A 229 -9.64 1.84 -5.98
N ASP A 230 -10.42 0.90 -6.53
CA ASP A 230 -11.64 1.24 -7.26
C ASP A 230 -12.55 2.08 -6.36
N TYR A 231 -12.75 3.35 -6.75
CA TYR A 231 -13.61 4.27 -6.01
C TYR A 231 -15.07 3.97 -6.34
N TYR A 232 -15.77 3.26 -5.44
CA TYR A 232 -17.22 3.12 -5.53
C TYR A 232 -17.89 4.36 -4.93
N SER A 233 -18.33 5.28 -5.80
CA SER A 233 -19.27 6.33 -5.43
C SER A 233 -20.66 5.70 -5.26
N ILE A 234 -21.16 5.60 -4.03
CA ILE A 234 -22.57 5.31 -3.77
C ILE A 234 -23.26 6.66 -3.55
N ASN A 235 -24.20 6.98 -4.45
CA ASN A 235 -24.98 8.22 -4.45
C ASN A 235 -25.37 8.67 -3.02
N GLY A 236 -24.87 9.85 -2.63
CA GLY A 236 -25.43 10.66 -1.55
C GLY A 236 -24.72 10.66 -0.20
N THR A 237 -23.73 9.79 0.06
CA THR A 237 -22.94 9.88 1.31
C THR A 237 -21.49 9.43 1.09
N ASN A 238 -20.56 10.38 1.09
CA ASN A 238 -19.13 10.10 0.94
C ASN A 238 -18.59 9.41 2.21
N VAL A 239 -18.61 8.07 2.23
CA VAL A 239 -17.87 7.28 3.23
C VAL A 239 -16.54 6.88 2.61
N VAL A 240 -15.48 7.55 3.02
CA VAL A 240 -14.09 7.20 2.66
C VAL A 240 -13.60 6.17 3.66
N ALA A 241 -13.44 4.92 3.21
CA ALA A 241 -12.72 3.90 3.96
C ALA A 241 -11.34 3.68 3.32
N GLY A 242 -10.37 4.51 3.71
CA GLY A 242 -8.97 4.39 3.33
C GLY A 242 -8.08 4.80 4.50
N SER A 243 -6.99 4.06 4.74
CA SER A 243 -6.06 4.34 5.83
C SER A 243 -5.39 5.71 5.63
N GLN A 244 -5.41 6.52 6.69
CA GLN A 244 -4.88 7.88 6.75
C GLN A 244 -3.48 8.03 6.14
N GLY A 245 -3.31 9.01 5.25
CA GLY A 245 -1.97 9.44 4.83
C GLY A 245 -1.94 10.49 3.72
N SER A 246 -2.76 10.33 2.68
CA SER A 246 -2.85 11.32 1.60
C SER A 246 -4.11 11.07 0.79
N VAL A 247 -5.25 11.54 1.31
CA VAL A 247 -6.44 11.70 0.46
C VAL A 247 -6.23 13.01 -0.27
N VAL A 248 -5.50 12.99 -1.38
CA VAL A 248 -5.67 14.03 -2.40
C VAL A 248 -7.03 13.73 -3.01
N GLN A 249 -8.04 14.40 -2.46
CA GLN A 249 -9.39 14.38 -2.99
C GLN A 249 -9.34 15.12 -4.33
N ASN A 250 -8.89 14.43 -5.37
CA ASN A 250 -9.15 14.81 -6.75
C ASN A 250 -10.64 14.57 -6.96
N ASN A 251 -11.46 15.47 -6.43
CA ASN A 251 -12.83 15.66 -6.85
C ASN A 251 -12.78 16.11 -8.32
N HIS A 252 -12.59 15.16 -9.22
CA HIS A 252 -13.12 15.29 -10.56
C HIS A 252 -14.62 15.09 -10.41
N ASN A 253 -15.29 16.08 -9.82
CA ASN A 253 -16.73 16.12 -9.84
C ASN A 253 -17.06 16.25 -11.32
N GLY A 254 -17.52 15.16 -11.93
CA GLY A 254 -18.09 15.12 -13.26
C GLY A 254 -19.40 15.88 -13.28
N PHE A 255 -19.37 17.17 -12.91
CA PHE A 255 -20.43 18.10 -13.15
C PHE A 255 -20.46 18.36 -14.65
N ASP A 256 -21.60 18.15 -15.28
CA ASP A 256 -21.76 18.55 -16.68
C ASP A 256 -21.91 20.08 -16.74
N VAL A 257 -20.76 20.75 -16.78
CA VAL A 257 -20.65 22.21 -16.87
C VAL A 257 -21.13 22.72 -18.24
N SER A 258 -21.28 21.83 -19.23
CA SER A 258 -21.76 22.17 -20.58
C SER A 258 -23.18 22.72 -20.54
N ALA A 259 -24.04 22.20 -19.65
CA ALA A 259 -25.40 22.69 -19.48
C ALA A 259 -25.44 24.15 -18.97
N LEU A 260 -24.56 24.50 -18.03
CA LEU A 260 -24.45 25.86 -17.51
C LEU A 260 -23.84 26.82 -18.53
N ARG A 261 -22.85 26.37 -19.31
CA ARG A 261 -22.28 27.16 -20.41
C ARG A 261 -23.33 27.47 -21.49
N ASN A 262 -24.15 26.49 -21.84
CA ASN A 262 -25.25 26.67 -22.80
C ASN A 262 -26.31 27.64 -22.28
N PHE A 263 -26.66 27.53 -21.00
CA PHE A 263 -27.56 28.48 -20.34
C PHE A 263 -26.99 29.91 -20.35
N ALA A 264 -25.72 30.08 -19.99
CA ALA A 264 -25.07 31.39 -19.99
C ALA A 264 -25.05 32.03 -21.39
N ALA A 265 -24.71 31.25 -22.43
CA ALA A 265 -24.76 31.69 -23.82
C ALA A 265 -26.17 32.10 -24.25
N MET A 266 -27.19 31.35 -23.82
CA MET A 266 -28.58 31.66 -24.08
C MET A 266 -29.01 32.98 -23.44
N VAL A 267 -28.65 33.22 -22.18
CA VAL A 267 -28.94 34.48 -21.50
C VAL A 267 -28.30 35.66 -22.23
N GLN A 268 -27.04 35.53 -22.68
CA GLN A 268 -26.37 36.58 -23.46
C GLN A 268 -27.07 36.85 -24.79
N GLN A 269 -27.51 35.80 -25.49
CA GLN A 269 -28.17 35.92 -26.79
C GLN A 269 -29.57 36.56 -26.67
N PHE A 270 -30.34 36.18 -25.65
CA PHE A 270 -31.73 36.63 -25.52
C PHE A 270 -31.89 37.89 -24.67
N ALA A 271 -30.91 38.30 -23.85
CA ALA A 271 -31.00 39.48 -22.99
C ALA A 271 -31.57 40.74 -23.67
N PRO A 272 -31.19 41.11 -24.92
CA PRO A 272 -31.76 42.27 -25.61
C PRO A 272 -33.25 42.15 -25.96
N SER A 273 -33.77 40.92 -26.03
CA SER A 273 -35.14 40.59 -26.41
C SER A 273 -36.07 40.32 -25.22
N LEU A 274 -35.54 40.27 -24.00
CA LEU A 274 -36.31 39.93 -22.79
C LEU A 274 -37.14 41.10 -22.24
N GLY A 275 -37.05 42.30 -22.84
CA GLY A 275 -37.84 43.47 -22.42
C GLY A 275 -37.44 44.02 -21.04
N ALA A 276 -36.19 43.80 -20.63
CA ALA A 276 -35.60 44.40 -19.44
C ALA A 276 -35.12 45.83 -19.72
N GLU A 277 -34.99 46.66 -18.69
CA GLU A 277 -34.39 48.00 -18.82
C GLU A 277 -32.91 47.90 -19.25
N PRO A 278 -32.37 48.90 -19.98
CA PRO A 278 -30.98 48.86 -20.49
C PRO A 278 -29.93 48.52 -19.41
N ASP A 279 -30.07 49.10 -18.22
CA ASP A 279 -29.16 48.86 -17.09
C ASP A 279 -29.25 47.41 -16.57
N GLN A 280 -30.46 46.83 -16.59
CA GLN A 280 -30.68 45.44 -16.19
C GLN A 280 -30.17 44.47 -17.25
N GLN A 281 -30.31 44.81 -18.54
CA GLN A 281 -29.77 44.03 -19.64
C GLN A 281 -28.25 43.94 -19.58
N GLU A 282 -27.56 45.07 -19.40
CA GLU A 282 -26.10 45.09 -19.25
C GLU A 282 -25.63 44.27 -18.06
N GLN A 283 -26.33 44.40 -16.92
CA GLN A 283 -25.98 43.63 -15.73
C GLN A 283 -26.17 42.13 -15.93
N LEU A 284 -27.26 41.73 -16.58
CA LEU A 284 -27.56 40.34 -16.88
C LEU A 284 -26.54 39.72 -17.84
N VAL A 285 -26.07 40.47 -18.85
CA VAL A 285 -25.01 40.03 -19.76
C VAL A 285 -23.69 39.87 -19.02
N ARG A 286 -23.33 40.81 -18.13
CA ARG A 286 -22.12 40.72 -17.29
C ARG A 286 -22.16 39.49 -16.38
N ASP A 287 -23.29 39.23 -15.73
CA ASP A 287 -23.45 38.09 -14.83
C ASP A 287 -23.42 36.74 -15.60
N ALA A 288 -23.99 36.70 -16.82
CA ALA A 288 -23.91 35.53 -17.69
C ALA A 288 -22.50 35.29 -18.22
N GLN A 289 -21.73 36.34 -18.49
CA GLN A 289 -20.31 36.21 -18.86
C GLN A 289 -19.48 35.64 -17.71
N LEU A 290 -19.71 36.12 -16.48
CA LEU A 290 -19.07 35.57 -15.29
C LEU A 290 -19.38 34.08 -15.13
N LEU A 291 -20.63 33.64 -15.34
CA LEU A 291 -21.00 32.23 -15.28
C LEU A 291 -20.24 31.36 -16.31
N THR A 292 -20.00 31.88 -17.52
CA THR A 292 -19.19 31.20 -18.55
C THR A 292 -17.72 31.11 -18.15
N GLU A 293 -17.14 32.16 -17.57
CA GLU A 293 -15.76 32.18 -17.09
C GLU A 293 -15.54 31.20 -15.92
N GLU A 294 -16.50 31.16 -14.98
CA GLU A 294 -16.49 30.19 -13.88
C GLU A 294 -16.71 28.74 -14.36
N ALA A 295 -17.36 28.56 -15.51
CA ALA A 295 -17.53 27.26 -16.15
C ALA A 295 -16.23 26.73 -16.80
N ASP A 296 -15.28 27.59 -17.16
CA ASP A 296 -13.99 27.20 -17.74
C ASP A 296 -12.99 26.73 -16.66
N ASN A 297 -13.15 27.19 -15.42
CA ASN A 297 -12.41 26.70 -14.25
C ASN A 297 -13.38 26.36 -13.10
N PRO A 298 -14.00 25.16 -13.11
CA PRO A 298 -15.18 24.89 -12.31
C PRO A 298 -14.90 24.76 -10.81
N GLU A 299 -15.14 25.83 -10.08
CA GLU A 299 -15.24 25.83 -8.62
C GLU A 299 -16.72 25.85 -8.18
N PRO A 300 -17.23 24.83 -7.47
CA PRO A 300 -18.68 24.69 -7.22
C PRO A 300 -19.32 25.86 -6.48
N GLY A 301 -18.59 26.48 -5.54
CA GLY A 301 -19.05 27.65 -4.80
C GLY A 301 -19.16 28.90 -5.69
N ARG A 302 -18.22 29.08 -6.63
CA ARG A 302 -18.20 30.22 -7.55
C ARG A 302 -19.26 30.08 -8.63
N ILE A 303 -19.40 28.88 -9.21
CA ILE A 303 -20.46 28.56 -10.17
C ILE A 303 -21.84 28.81 -9.56
N ARG A 304 -22.08 28.32 -8.34
CA ARG A 304 -23.36 28.53 -7.65
C ARG A 304 -23.67 30.02 -7.47
N THR A 305 -22.68 30.79 -7.02
CA THR A 305 -22.83 32.23 -6.81
C THR A 305 -23.11 32.96 -8.13
N ALA A 306 -22.41 32.61 -9.21
CA ALA A 306 -22.62 33.19 -10.54
C ALA A 306 -24.00 32.83 -11.10
N TYR A 307 -24.44 31.58 -10.96
CA TYR A 307 -25.77 31.12 -11.36
C TYR A 307 -26.88 31.87 -10.60
N GLU A 308 -26.76 32.00 -9.28
CA GLU A 308 -27.75 32.70 -8.44
C GLU A 308 -27.89 34.18 -8.85
N ARG A 309 -26.80 34.85 -9.26
CA ARG A 309 -26.84 36.22 -9.80
C ARG A 309 -27.64 36.31 -11.10
N VAL A 310 -27.38 35.41 -12.05
CA VAL A 310 -28.11 35.36 -13.33
C VAL A 310 -29.60 35.10 -13.10
N MET A 311 -29.96 34.15 -12.24
CA MET A 311 -31.36 33.84 -11.91
C MET A 311 -32.06 34.99 -11.19
N THR A 312 -31.35 35.70 -10.31
CA THR A 312 -31.89 36.89 -9.65
C THR A 312 -32.16 38.00 -10.66
N GLY A 313 -31.25 38.22 -11.61
CA GLY A 313 -31.42 39.18 -12.71
C GLY A 313 -32.63 38.85 -13.59
N LEU A 314 -32.77 37.58 -14.01
CA LEU A 314 -33.91 37.12 -14.83
C LEU A 314 -35.26 37.26 -14.10
N ARG A 315 -35.31 36.93 -12.81
CA ARG A 315 -36.53 37.07 -11.98
C ARG A 315 -36.86 38.52 -11.63
N GLY A 316 -35.88 39.42 -11.72
CA GLY A 316 -36.05 40.86 -11.52
C GLY A 316 -36.64 41.61 -12.72
N ILE A 317 -36.77 40.94 -13.88
CA ILE A 317 -37.43 41.51 -15.07
C ILE A 317 -38.94 41.54 -14.81
N THR A 318 -39.48 42.73 -14.57
CA THR A 318 -40.90 42.94 -14.25
C THR A 318 -41.83 42.69 -15.44
N THR A 319 -41.28 42.76 -16.66
CA THR A 319 -41.98 42.47 -17.91
C THR A 319 -42.04 40.95 -18.14
N ALA A 320 -43.07 40.30 -17.60
CA ALA A 320 -43.28 38.86 -17.79
C ALA A 320 -43.57 38.53 -19.27
N SER A 321 -42.52 38.17 -20.02
CA SER A 321 -42.64 37.62 -21.37
C SER A 321 -42.51 36.10 -21.34
N ALA A 322 -43.13 35.42 -22.31
CA ALA A 322 -42.96 33.97 -22.47
C ALA A 322 -41.48 33.57 -22.65
N GLY A 323 -40.65 34.48 -23.20
CA GLY A 323 -39.20 34.31 -23.31
C GLY A 323 -38.48 34.27 -21.96
N VAL A 324 -38.83 35.16 -21.01
CA VAL A 324 -38.24 35.17 -19.66
C VAL A 324 -38.57 33.86 -18.92
N VAL A 325 -39.82 33.39 -19.01
CA VAL A 325 -40.24 32.13 -18.36
C VAL A 325 -39.50 30.92 -18.95
N ALA A 326 -39.33 30.87 -20.28
CA ALA A 326 -38.60 29.79 -20.93
C ALA A 326 -37.12 29.77 -20.48
N VAL A 327 -36.45 30.93 -20.47
CA VAL A 327 -35.04 31.02 -20.04
C VAL A 327 -34.87 30.64 -18.56
N ILE A 328 -35.79 31.04 -17.68
CA ILE A 328 -35.77 30.63 -16.26
C ILE A 328 -35.90 29.11 -16.13
N SER A 329 -36.84 28.48 -16.83
CA SER A 329 -37.04 27.04 -16.77
C SER A 329 -35.81 26.25 -17.24
N GLN A 330 -35.15 26.73 -18.30
CA GLN A 330 -33.93 26.14 -18.82
C GLN A 330 -32.73 26.33 -17.88
N GLY A 331 -32.67 27.46 -17.16
CA GLY A 331 -31.68 27.68 -16.10
C GLY A 331 -31.86 26.74 -14.92
N GLU A 332 -33.10 26.43 -14.52
CA GLU A 332 -33.40 25.47 -13.44
C GLU A 332 -33.04 24.03 -13.84
N GLU A 333 -33.27 23.65 -15.09
CA GLU A 333 -32.87 22.36 -15.65
C GLU A 333 -31.34 22.23 -15.72
N ALA A 334 -30.65 23.26 -16.22
CA ALA A 334 -29.19 23.28 -16.27
C ALA A 334 -28.55 23.16 -14.89
N TYR A 335 -29.12 23.81 -13.87
CA TYR A 335 -28.63 23.71 -12.50
C TYR A 335 -28.93 22.36 -11.84
N ARG A 336 -30.05 21.73 -12.18
CA ARG A 336 -30.37 20.36 -11.74
C ARG A 336 -29.38 19.35 -12.33
N VAL A 337 -29.06 19.47 -13.63
CA VAL A 337 -28.03 18.64 -14.29
C VAL A 337 -26.65 18.86 -13.64
N PHE A 338 -26.31 20.12 -13.33
CA PHE A 338 -25.08 20.45 -12.64
C PHE A 338 -24.99 19.89 -11.22
N THR A 339 -26.08 19.88 -10.44
CA THR A 339 -26.07 19.43 -9.04
C THR A 339 -26.20 17.92 -8.85
N GLY A 340 -26.44 17.18 -9.94
CA GLY A 340 -26.75 15.74 -9.89
C GLY A 340 -28.18 15.52 -9.40
N GLY A 341 -29.05 15.04 -10.29
CA GLY A 341 -30.44 14.71 -9.98
C GLY A 341 -30.59 13.54 -9.01
#